data_AF-F0S5M4-F1
#
_entry.id   AF-F0S5M4-F1
#
_cell.length_a   1.000
_cell.length_b   1.000
_cell.length_c   1.000
_cell.angle_alpha   90.00
_cell.angle_beta   90.00
_cell.angle_gamma   90.00
#
_symmetry.space_group_name_H-M   'P 1'
#
loop_
_entity.id
_entity.type
_entity.pdbx_description
1 polymer ?
#
loop_
_entity_poly.entity_id
_entity_poly.type
_entity_poly.pdbx_seq_one_letter_code
_entity_poly.pdbx_strand_id
1 'polypeptide(L)'
;MRYKVLLFITGIVLLSCGKADNRWFPYASINLQIPINDPRIQGIKTPGNGIEIGGGVGGIILYRKLSGNRVVAYDKRSPASLDKGCDVRIQEPSIIAIDPCANVTFSLENDGTVIKGNYARPLQQYSVSEGNGLIMIYN
;
A
#
# COMPACT_ATOMS: atom_id res chain seq x y z
N MET A 1 2.01 -20.02 -61.96
CA MET A 1 2.10 -18.82 -61.08
C MET A 1 1.43 -19.15 -59.75
N ARG A 2 2.18 -19.80 -58.85
CA ARG A 2 1.68 -20.54 -57.68
C ARG A 2 1.96 -19.86 -56.32
N TYR A 3 2.25 -18.56 -56.29
CA TYR A 3 2.77 -17.89 -55.08
C TYR A 3 2.04 -16.61 -54.67
N LYS A 4 0.95 -16.21 -55.34
CA LYS A 4 0.27 -14.94 -55.05
C LYS A 4 -0.84 -15.02 -53.99
N VAL A 5 -1.25 -16.22 -53.57
CA VAL A 5 -2.30 -16.42 -52.55
C VAL A 5 -1.72 -16.59 -51.14
N LEU A 6 -0.42 -16.87 -51.01
CA LEU A 6 0.25 -17.08 -49.73
C LEU A 6 0.70 -15.79 -49.02
N LEU A 7 0.27 -14.63 -49.51
CA LEU A 7 0.67 -13.31 -49.00
C LEU A 7 -0.47 -12.56 -48.30
N PHE A 8 -1.60 -13.24 -48.06
CA PHE A 8 -2.77 -12.62 -47.40
C PHE A 8 -2.96 -13.07 -45.94
N ILE A 9 -2.16 -14.00 -45.42
CA ILE A 9 -2.33 -14.55 -44.06
C ILE A 9 -1.34 -14.01 -43.02
N THR A 10 -0.40 -13.16 -43.43
CA THR A 10 0.72 -12.69 -42.56
C THR A 10 0.49 -11.27 -42.02
N GLY A 11 -0.74 -10.94 -41.62
CA GLY A 11 -1.10 -9.55 -41.29
C GLY A 11 -1.99 -9.32 -40.08
N ILE A 12 -2.29 -10.32 -39.24
CA ILE A 12 -3.25 -10.16 -38.12
C ILE A 12 -2.70 -10.57 -36.75
N VAL A 13 -1.48 -11.09 -36.65
CA VAL A 13 -0.87 -11.34 -35.35
C VAL A 13 -0.24 -10.03 -34.88
N LEU A 14 -0.58 -9.58 -33.67
CA LEU A 14 -0.07 -8.43 -32.91
C LEU A 14 -1.08 -7.33 -32.53
N LEU A 15 -2.37 -7.65 -32.38
CA LEU A 15 -3.19 -6.95 -31.38
C LEU A 15 -2.76 -7.40 -29.98
N SER A 16 -1.57 -6.96 -29.55
CA SER A 16 -1.17 -6.99 -28.15
C SER A 16 -2.10 -6.04 -27.41
N CYS A 17 -3.16 -6.59 -26.82
CA CYS A 17 -4.00 -5.91 -25.86
C CYS A 17 -3.17 -5.68 -24.59
N GLY A 18 -2.34 -4.64 -24.60
CA GLY A 18 -1.77 -4.09 -23.38
C GLY A 18 -2.92 -3.51 -22.58
N LYS A 19 -3.47 -4.31 -21.65
CA LYS A 19 -4.31 -3.74 -20.59
C LYS A 19 -3.39 -2.80 -19.82
N ALA A 20 -3.49 -1.50 -20.12
CA ALA A 20 -2.93 -0.48 -19.27
C ALA A 20 -3.56 -0.71 -17.90
N ASP A 21 -2.77 -1.28 -16.99
CA ASP A 21 -3.21 -1.56 -15.63
C ASP A 21 -3.38 -0.19 -14.98
N ASN A 22 -4.60 0.35 -15.03
CA ASN A 22 -4.93 1.73 -14.66
C ASN A 22 -4.99 1.88 -13.14
N ARG A 23 -4.00 1.30 -12.44
CA ARG A 23 -3.86 1.37 -11.00
C ARG A 23 -3.37 2.75 -10.63
N TRP A 24 -4.05 3.33 -9.64
CA TRP A 24 -3.70 4.63 -9.10
C TRP A 24 -2.47 4.59 -8.17
N PHE A 25 -2.03 3.38 -7.76
CA PHE A 25 -0.89 3.15 -6.89
C PHE A 25 -0.02 2.00 -7.44
N PRO A 26 1.32 2.06 -7.32
CA PRO A 26 2.20 0.98 -7.75
C PRO A 26 1.92 -0.33 -6.99
N TYR A 27 2.04 -1.46 -7.66
CA TYR A 27 1.74 -2.74 -7.03
C TYR A 27 2.94 -3.35 -6.34
N ALA A 28 2.72 -3.79 -5.12
CA ALA A 28 3.58 -4.70 -4.40
C ALA A 28 2.76 -5.95 -4.03
N SER A 29 3.33 -7.13 -4.22
CA SER A 29 2.71 -8.39 -3.80
C SER A 29 3.03 -8.63 -2.33
N ILE A 30 1.98 -8.76 -1.50
CA ILE A 30 2.10 -8.90 -0.06
C ILE A 30 1.48 -10.21 0.39
N ASN A 31 2.25 -10.99 1.14
CA ASN A 31 1.78 -12.16 1.86
C ASN A 31 2.69 -12.37 3.07
N LEU A 32 2.44 -11.59 4.12
CA LEU A 32 3.24 -11.59 5.35
C LEU A 32 2.45 -12.26 6.47
N GLN A 33 3.13 -13.08 7.26
CA GLN A 33 2.59 -13.69 8.46
C GLN A 33 3.55 -13.44 9.62
N ILE A 34 3.06 -12.78 10.66
CA ILE A 34 3.89 -12.33 11.78
C ILE A 34 3.25 -12.80 13.10
N PRO A 35 3.97 -13.52 13.96
CA PRO A 35 3.50 -13.81 15.30
C PRO A 35 3.25 -12.53 16.11
N ILE A 36 2.12 -12.44 16.81
CA ILE A 36 1.78 -11.26 17.63
C ILE A 36 2.80 -10.98 18.75
N ASN A 37 3.58 -12.00 19.13
CA ASN A 37 4.65 -11.91 20.12
C ASN A 37 6.02 -11.59 19.52
N ASP A 38 6.11 -11.34 18.21
CA ASP A 38 7.36 -10.97 17.56
C ASP A 38 7.87 -9.62 18.10
N PRO A 39 9.11 -9.53 18.60
CA PRO A 39 9.70 -8.31 19.15
C PRO A 39 9.61 -7.10 18.23
N ARG A 40 9.65 -7.32 16.91
CA ARG A 40 9.62 -6.25 15.90
C ARG A 40 8.29 -5.52 15.83
N ILE A 41 7.22 -6.13 16.34
CA ILE A 41 5.87 -5.56 16.28
C ILE A 41 5.24 -5.31 17.64
N GLN A 42 6.00 -5.34 18.75
CA GLN A 42 5.43 -5.18 20.09
C GLN A 42 4.65 -3.88 20.27
N GLY A 43 5.02 -2.83 19.54
CA GLY A 43 4.30 -1.55 19.55
C GLY A 43 2.82 -1.68 19.19
N ILE A 44 2.44 -2.61 18.30
CA ILE A 44 1.06 -2.79 17.81
C ILE A 44 0.10 -3.32 18.88
N LYS A 45 0.63 -3.85 20.00
CA LYS A 45 -0.19 -4.31 21.12
C LYS A 45 -0.89 -3.15 21.83
N THR A 46 -0.34 -1.95 21.74
CA THR A 46 -0.89 -0.74 22.35
C THR A 46 -1.79 -0.01 21.35
N PRO A 47 -3.09 0.20 21.67
CA PRO A 47 -3.98 1.02 20.84
C PRO A 47 -3.42 2.43 20.63
N GLY A 48 -3.56 2.96 19.42
CA GLY A 48 -3.04 4.27 19.03
C GLY A 48 -1.56 4.28 18.63
N ASN A 49 -0.89 3.13 18.69
CA ASN A 49 0.51 3.03 18.29
C ASN A 49 0.66 2.52 16.85
N GLY A 50 1.68 3.03 16.17
CA GLY A 50 2.05 2.69 14.81
C GLY A 50 3.48 2.17 14.78
N ILE A 51 3.75 1.20 13.91
CA ILE A 51 5.09 0.65 13.70
C ILE A 51 5.34 0.49 12.21
N GLU A 52 6.62 0.52 11.83
CA GLU A 52 7.04 0.33 10.46
C GLU A 52 7.68 -1.05 10.29
N ILE A 53 7.30 -1.76 9.23
CA ILE A 53 7.90 -3.03 8.82
C ILE A 53 8.25 -3.00 7.33
N GLY A 54 9.07 -3.96 6.90
CA GLY A 54 9.40 -4.16 5.49
C GLY A 54 8.22 -4.74 4.67
N GLY A 55 8.33 -4.67 3.35
CA GLY A 55 7.28 -5.02 2.40
C GLY A 55 6.78 -3.80 1.63
N GLY A 56 5.63 -3.92 0.98
CA GLY A 56 5.02 -2.82 0.23
C GLY A 56 5.90 -2.25 -0.88
N VAL A 57 5.56 -1.04 -1.31
CA VAL A 57 6.34 -0.23 -2.24
C VAL A 57 7.41 0.58 -1.51
N GLY A 58 7.07 1.16 -0.34
CA GLY A 58 7.99 1.92 0.51
C GLY A 58 8.19 1.34 1.92
N GLY A 59 7.67 0.14 2.18
CA GLY A 59 7.44 -0.40 3.52
C GLY A 59 5.96 -0.37 3.90
N ILE A 60 5.65 -0.87 5.10
CA ILE A 60 4.28 -0.94 5.63
C ILE A 60 4.24 -0.27 7.00
N ILE A 61 3.23 0.57 7.22
CA ILE A 61 2.82 1.05 8.54
C ILE A 61 1.74 0.10 9.05
N LEU A 62 2.02 -0.60 10.14
CA LEU A 62 0.98 -1.24 10.94
C LEU A 62 0.52 -0.28 12.02
N TYR A 63 -0.78 -0.10 12.14
CA TYR A 63 -1.38 0.76 13.15
C TYR A 63 -2.50 0.05 13.90
N ARG A 64 -2.49 0.14 15.23
CA ARG A 64 -3.58 -0.38 16.06
C ARG A 64 -4.57 0.74 16.30
N LYS A 65 -5.74 0.67 15.68
CA LYS A 65 -6.77 1.70 15.83
C LYS A 65 -7.20 1.83 17.28
N LEU A 66 -7.38 3.08 17.71
CA LEU A 66 -8.05 3.40 18.96
C LEU A 66 -9.52 2.98 18.89
N SER A 67 -10.17 3.24 17.76
CA SER A 67 -11.53 2.79 17.52
C SER A 67 -11.59 1.32 17.12
N GLY A 68 -12.39 0.55 17.86
CA GLY A 68 -12.64 -0.87 17.55
C GLY A 68 -11.45 -1.80 17.78
N ASN A 69 -10.31 -1.28 18.26
CA ASN A 69 -9.13 -2.05 18.59
C ASN A 69 -8.75 -3.04 17.47
N ARG A 70 -8.65 -2.58 16.22
CA ARG A 70 -8.27 -3.44 15.07
C ARG A 70 -6.93 -3.01 14.50
N VAL A 71 -6.15 -3.95 13.98
CA VAL A 71 -4.92 -3.65 13.25
C VAL A 71 -5.25 -3.31 11.79
N VAL A 72 -4.64 -2.24 11.28
CA VAL A 72 -4.69 -1.84 9.88
C VAL A 72 -3.27 -1.70 9.33
N ALA A 73 -3.12 -1.90 8.03
CA ALA A 73 -1.84 -1.85 7.34
C ALA A 73 -1.90 -0.88 6.15
N TYR A 74 -0.96 0.05 6.07
CA TYR A 74 -0.83 1.02 4.99
C TYR A 74 0.53 0.93 4.34
N ASP A 75 0.61 1.19 3.03
CA ASP A 75 1.91 1.41 2.39
C ASP A 75 2.52 2.73 2.87
N LYS A 76 3.83 2.71 3.11
CA LYS A 76 4.60 3.91 3.44
C LYS A 76 4.79 4.83 2.25
N ARG A 77 4.83 4.32 1.03
CA ARG A 77 4.99 5.15 -0.16
C ARG A 77 3.81 6.12 -0.26
N SER A 78 4.11 7.41 -0.25
CA SER A 78 3.06 8.42 -0.32
C SER A 78 2.39 8.40 -1.69
N PRO A 79 1.06 8.31 -1.75
CA PRO A 79 0.32 8.44 -3.00
C PRO A 79 0.41 9.86 -3.57
N ALA A 80 0.71 10.87 -2.75
CA ALA A 80 0.86 12.27 -3.18
C ALA A 80 2.22 12.59 -3.81
N SER A 81 3.21 11.68 -3.68
CA SER A 81 4.59 11.88 -4.13
C SER A 81 5.16 10.62 -4.82
N LEU A 82 4.33 9.93 -5.61
CA LEU A 82 4.73 8.70 -6.31
C LEU A 82 5.87 8.93 -7.30
N ASP A 83 5.86 10.08 -7.99
CA ASP A 83 6.89 10.53 -8.93
C ASP A 83 8.24 10.77 -8.27
N LYS A 84 8.24 11.22 -7.02
CA LYS A 84 9.44 11.50 -6.22
C LYS A 84 9.91 10.31 -5.40
N GLY A 85 9.08 9.26 -5.28
CA GLY A 85 9.36 8.08 -4.47
C GLY A 85 9.43 8.36 -2.97
N CYS A 86 8.70 9.38 -2.47
CA CYS A 86 8.76 9.75 -1.06
C CYS A 86 7.84 8.89 -0.20
N ASP A 87 8.37 8.48 0.96
CA ASP A 87 7.61 7.72 1.95
C ASP A 87 7.09 8.64 3.06
N VAL A 88 5.90 8.34 3.57
CA VAL A 88 5.35 9.00 4.75
C VAL A 88 6.10 8.57 6.00
N ARG A 89 6.10 9.45 7.01
CA ARG A 89 6.69 9.20 8.32
C ARG A 89 5.62 9.31 9.39
N ILE A 90 5.56 8.34 10.29
CA ILE A 90 4.70 8.42 11.47
C ILE A 90 5.23 9.57 12.36
N GLN A 91 4.32 10.41 12.86
CA GLN A 91 4.66 11.43 13.85
C GLN A 91 4.06 11.03 15.20
N GLU A 92 4.77 11.28 16.30
CA GLU A 92 4.23 11.07 17.64
C GLU A 92 3.30 12.23 18.07
N PRO A 93 2.10 11.95 18.63
CA PRO A 93 1.51 10.62 18.81
C PRO A 93 1.18 9.94 17.47
N SER A 94 1.48 8.63 17.36
CA SER A 94 1.43 7.78 16.15
C SER A 94 0.06 7.62 15.43
N ILE A 95 -0.82 8.61 15.53
CA ILE A 95 -2.16 8.66 14.90
C ILE A 95 -2.14 9.29 13.50
N ILE A 96 -1.02 9.88 13.09
CA ILE A 96 -0.85 10.53 11.79
C ILE A 96 0.44 10.12 11.09
N ALA A 97 0.44 10.21 9.76
CA ALA A 97 1.62 10.05 8.92
C ALA A 97 1.77 11.25 7.97
N ILE A 98 3.00 11.73 7.79
CA ILE A 98 3.30 12.94 7.00
C ILE A 98 4.15 12.59 5.80
N ASP A 99 3.72 13.02 4.62
CA ASP A 99 4.54 13.11 3.41
C ASP A 99 5.37 14.41 3.44
N PRO A 100 6.69 14.33 3.61
CA PRO A 100 7.55 15.52 3.66
C PRO A 100 7.73 16.20 2.29
N CYS A 101 7.47 15.50 1.19
CA CYS A 101 7.70 16.00 -0.17
C CYS A 101 6.53 16.79 -0.74
N ALA A 102 5.30 16.42 -0.36
CA ALA A 102 4.07 17.12 -0.76
C ALA A 102 3.42 17.92 0.38
N ASN A 103 3.95 17.85 1.61
CA ASN A 103 3.35 18.45 2.81
C ASN A 103 1.89 18.00 3.03
N VAL A 104 1.63 16.70 2.79
CA VAL A 104 0.32 16.07 3.00
C VAL A 104 0.36 15.27 4.29
N THR A 105 -0.68 15.39 5.11
CA THR A 105 -0.85 14.62 6.34
C THR A 105 -2.02 13.68 6.21
N PHE A 106 -1.80 12.43 6.58
CA PHE A 106 -2.76 11.35 6.56
C PHE A 106 -3.12 10.92 7.98
N SER A 107 -4.38 10.56 8.21
CA SER A 107 -4.84 9.98 9.47
C SER A 107 -4.77 8.45 9.42
N LEU A 108 -4.01 7.85 10.34
CA LEU A 108 -3.93 6.40 10.47
C LEU A 108 -5.18 5.82 11.15
N GLU A 109 -5.84 6.61 12.01
CA GLU A 109 -7.11 6.26 12.64
C GLU A 109 -8.28 6.31 11.65
N ASN A 110 -8.28 7.25 10.71
CA ASN A 110 -9.37 7.38 9.73
C ASN A 110 -8.98 6.78 8.39
N ASP A 111 -8.60 5.49 8.39
CA ASP A 111 -8.40 4.65 7.20
C ASP A 111 -7.45 5.27 6.15
N GLY A 112 -6.40 5.97 6.61
CA GLY A 112 -5.37 6.56 5.76
C GLY A 112 -5.79 7.83 5.02
N THR A 113 -6.92 8.44 5.39
CA THR A 113 -7.47 9.63 4.72
C THR A 113 -6.60 10.87 4.90
N VAL A 114 -6.65 11.78 3.92
CA VAL A 114 -5.98 13.08 3.99
C VAL A 114 -6.70 13.98 4.99
N ILE A 115 -5.95 14.52 5.95
CA ILE A 115 -6.46 15.49 6.94
C ILE A 115 -5.85 16.88 6.80
N LYS A 116 -4.75 17.01 6.03
CA LYS A 116 -4.12 18.29 5.71
C LYS A 116 -3.35 18.19 4.39
N GLY A 117 -3.38 19.24 3.57
CA GLY A 117 -2.67 19.34 2.30
C GLY A 117 -3.61 19.29 1.09
N ASN A 118 -3.07 19.59 -0.10
CA ASN A 118 -3.82 19.59 -1.36
C ASN A 118 -3.72 18.23 -2.07
N TYR A 119 -4.38 17.22 -1.51
CA TYR A 119 -4.45 15.87 -2.08
C TYR A 119 -5.74 15.18 -1.64
N ALA A 120 -6.24 14.22 -2.42
CA ALA A 120 -7.56 13.63 -2.19
C ALA A 120 -7.56 12.11 -1.95
N ARG A 121 -6.53 11.37 -2.37
CA ARG A 121 -6.51 9.91 -2.23
C ARG A 121 -5.92 9.51 -0.87
N PRO A 122 -6.45 8.47 -0.21
CA PRO A 122 -5.87 7.95 1.03
C PRO A 122 -4.58 7.17 0.75
N LEU A 123 -3.88 6.80 1.82
CA LEU A 123 -2.80 5.80 1.75
C LEU A 123 -3.31 4.47 1.17
N GLN A 124 -2.45 3.77 0.43
CA GLN A 124 -2.74 2.42 -0.05
C GLN A 124 -2.88 1.48 1.16
N GLN A 125 -4.00 0.79 1.27
CA GLN A 125 -4.26 -0.19 2.33
C GLN A 125 -3.94 -1.61 1.88
N TYR A 126 -3.52 -2.43 2.83
CA TYR A 126 -3.40 -3.89 2.69
C TYR A 126 -4.45 -4.58 3.56
N SER A 127 -4.90 -5.75 3.13
CA SER A 127 -5.82 -6.56 3.94
C SER A 127 -5.08 -7.12 5.15
N VAL A 128 -5.73 -7.06 6.31
CA VAL A 128 -5.20 -7.57 7.57
C VAL A 128 -6.16 -8.60 8.15
N SER A 129 -5.61 -9.71 8.63
CA SER A 129 -6.34 -10.68 9.45
C SER A 129 -5.54 -10.93 10.73
N GLU A 130 -6.19 -10.77 11.87
CA GLU A 130 -5.62 -11.02 13.19
C GLU A 130 -6.36 -12.19 13.82
N GLY A 131 -5.64 -13.25 14.19
CA GLY A 131 -6.24 -14.46 14.75
C GLY A 131 -5.20 -15.55 15.04
N ASN A 132 -5.51 -16.46 15.95
CA ASN A 132 -4.65 -17.59 16.33
C ASN A 132 -3.21 -17.18 16.71
N GLY A 133 -3.02 -15.99 17.28
CA GLY A 133 -1.71 -15.44 17.64
C GLY A 133 -0.87 -14.94 16.47
N LEU A 134 -1.47 -14.80 15.28
CA LEU A 134 -0.84 -14.30 14.06
C LEU A 134 -1.52 -13.02 13.57
N ILE A 135 -0.71 -12.16 12.96
CA ILE A 135 -1.16 -11.05 12.12
C ILE A 135 -0.73 -11.39 10.69
N MET A 136 -1.71 -11.46 9.79
CA MET A 136 -1.51 -11.71 8.37
C MET A 136 -1.79 -10.43 7.59
N ILE A 137 -0.92 -10.09 6.64
CA ILE A 137 -1.05 -8.92 5.76
C ILE A 137 -0.96 -9.41 4.32
N TYR A 138 -1.93 -9.04 3.48
CA TYR A 138 -2.02 -9.57 2.12
C TYR A 138 -2.78 -8.66 1.15
N ASN A 139 -2.67 -8.96 -0.16
CA ASN A 139 -3.47 -8.39 -1.25
C ASN A 139 -3.62 -9.33 -2.45
#